data_AF-A0A958JCH8-F1
#
_entry.id   AF-A0A958JCH8-F1
#
_cell.length_a   1.000
_cell.length_b   1.000
_cell.length_c   1.000
_cell.angle_alpha   90.00
_cell.angle_beta   90.00
_cell.angle_gamma   90.00
#
_symmetry.space_group_name_H-M   'P 1'
#
loop_
_entity.id
_entity.type
_entity.pdbx_description
1 polymer ?
#
loop_
_entity_poly.entity_id
_entity_poly.type
_entity_poly.pdbx_seq_one_letter_code
_entity_poly.pdbx_strand_id
1 'polypeptide(L)'
;MRILSIKRIRLLQFSGLVLIIIFQQFLVTSNAFAAKKKQKDTLVENPDNLVAIQFQVNLKKNKSKTFNAHCYGQSSGLLKIKSGRTFLTSFESLAKKETKKANRLRGKKTKKKAKTLAKMYKLAAKISKPLCKVERTKDLDPYRGNFGPGAARILFDRFAFGATQEEIDRAVSEGLAATIERLTTYNAPASFVNTTKDLRCDGVINAENPDEGEICNAREINDVDFRGVRYDIYYRMLKTPTPYFEKIFLFLHDRIAASSDVLSFCERYALPSYVDLLRQHAKDGDYKKLVLEMILDRVMLKWLDGALSVKGNPNENFPREFWELFTIGTHDLNGRPLYGPIDIAESSRA
;
A
#
# COMPACT_ATOMS: atom_id res chain seq x y z
N MET A 1 2.79 -11.02 -32.43
CA MET A 1 1.89 -10.13 -33.19
C MET A 1 0.59 -10.87 -33.48
N ARG A 2 -0.46 -10.63 -32.70
CA ARG A 2 -1.88 -10.79 -33.08
C ARG A 2 -2.72 -10.20 -31.94
N ILE A 3 -3.33 -9.06 -32.26
CA ILE A 3 -4.24 -8.28 -31.43
C ILE A 3 -5.62 -8.94 -31.56
N LEU A 4 -6.27 -9.27 -30.45
CA LEU A 4 -7.70 -9.58 -30.44
C LEU A 4 -8.46 -8.46 -29.73
N SER A 5 -9.44 -7.98 -30.48
CA SER A 5 -10.28 -6.80 -30.32
C SER A 5 -11.33 -7.00 -29.22
N ILE A 6 -11.39 -6.07 -28.25
CA ILE A 6 -12.47 -5.97 -27.28
C ILE A 6 -13.56 -5.08 -27.89
N LYS A 7 -14.68 -5.68 -28.32
CA LYS A 7 -15.92 -4.96 -28.64
C LYS A 7 -16.85 -4.99 -27.43
N ARG A 8 -17.14 -3.78 -26.93
CA ARG A 8 -18.37 -3.31 -26.23
C ARG A 8 -18.97 -4.20 -25.13
N ILE A 9 -18.80 -3.77 -23.88
CA ILE A 9 -19.77 -4.02 -22.80
C ILE A 9 -20.51 -2.71 -22.52
N ARG A 10 -21.85 -2.77 -22.62
CA ARG A 10 -22.77 -1.68 -22.28
C ARG A 10 -22.76 -1.46 -20.76
N LEU A 11 -22.67 -0.19 -20.37
CA LEU A 11 -22.88 0.31 -19.02
C LEU A 11 -24.29 -0.05 -18.52
N LEU A 12 -24.37 -0.70 -17.36
CA LEU A 12 -25.49 -0.58 -16.43
C LEU A 12 -24.93 0.09 -15.17
N GLN A 13 -25.51 1.25 -14.83
CA GLN A 13 -25.18 2.04 -13.66
C GLN A 13 -25.56 1.29 -12.39
N PHE A 14 -24.61 1.12 -11.47
CA PHE A 14 -24.89 1.08 -10.04
C PHE A 14 -23.87 1.96 -9.30
N SER A 15 -24.42 2.81 -8.44
CA SER A 15 -23.75 3.71 -7.51
C SER A 15 -22.81 2.95 -6.57
N GLY A 16 -21.51 3.25 -6.62
CA GLY A 16 -20.52 2.57 -5.77
C GLY A 16 -19.09 2.95 -6.10
N LEU A 17 -18.76 4.24 -6.05
CA LEU A 17 -17.44 4.76 -6.38
C LEU A 17 -16.46 4.62 -5.20
N VAL A 18 -16.25 3.40 -4.70
CA VAL A 18 -15.23 3.11 -3.66
C VAL A 18 -14.44 1.81 -3.95
N LEU A 19 -14.93 0.89 -4.79
CA LEU A 19 -14.32 -0.44 -4.88
C LEU A 19 -13.18 -0.58 -5.93
N ILE A 20 -12.94 0.40 -6.80
CA ILE A 20 -11.96 0.28 -7.91
C ILE A 20 -10.57 0.85 -7.55
N ILE A 21 -10.43 1.62 -6.45
CA ILE A 21 -9.15 2.27 -6.13
C ILE A 21 -8.16 1.33 -5.42
N ILE A 22 -8.65 0.27 -4.75
CA ILE A 22 -7.78 -0.62 -3.95
C ILE A 22 -6.89 -1.52 -4.85
N PHE A 23 -7.29 -1.82 -6.09
CA PHE A 23 -6.54 -2.74 -6.94
C PHE A 23 -5.44 -2.10 -7.80
N GLN A 24 -5.32 -0.76 -7.80
CA GLN A 24 -4.38 -0.05 -8.68
C GLN A 24 -3.14 0.53 -7.99
N GLN A 25 -2.98 0.35 -6.67
CA GLN A 25 -1.85 0.93 -5.93
C GLN A 25 -0.70 -0.05 -5.64
N PHE A 26 -0.87 -1.36 -5.87
CA PHE A 26 0.17 -2.34 -5.53
C PHE A 26 0.92 -2.97 -6.72
N LEU A 27 0.50 -2.71 -7.97
CA LEU A 27 1.20 -3.24 -9.14
C LEU A 27 1.89 -2.12 -9.92
N VAL A 28 3.22 -2.21 -9.97
CA VAL A 28 4.15 -1.48 -10.86
C VAL A 28 4.52 -0.05 -10.44
N THR A 29 5.64 0.08 -9.74
CA THR A 29 6.60 1.17 -10.08
C THR A 29 8.02 0.62 -10.26
N SER A 30 8.20 -0.34 -11.16
CA SER A 30 9.44 -0.49 -11.92
C SER A 30 9.36 0.40 -13.15
N ASN A 31 9.39 1.72 -12.92
CA ASN A 31 9.80 2.71 -13.90
C ASN A 31 9.87 4.07 -13.21
N ALA A 32 11.08 4.43 -12.77
CA ALA A 32 11.51 5.80 -12.67
C ALA A 32 11.55 6.42 -14.08
N PHE A 33 10.41 6.57 -14.73
CA PHE A 33 10.30 7.43 -15.90
C PHE A 33 10.00 8.84 -15.42
N ALA A 34 11.02 9.68 -15.58
CA ALA A 34 10.95 11.12 -15.57
C ALA A 34 9.94 11.64 -16.61
N ALA A 35 8.65 11.46 -16.36
CA ALA A 35 7.64 12.30 -16.95
C ALA A 35 7.58 13.57 -16.09
N LYS A 36 8.12 14.70 -16.60
CA LYS A 36 7.73 16.06 -16.16
C LYS A 36 6.23 16.25 -16.44
N LYS A 37 5.36 15.52 -15.75
CA LYS A 37 3.91 15.77 -15.74
C LYS A 37 3.77 17.18 -15.17
N LYS A 38 3.16 18.08 -15.94
CA LYS A 38 2.86 19.46 -15.50
C LYS A 38 2.14 19.36 -14.15
N GLN A 39 2.84 19.68 -13.07
CA GLN A 39 2.28 19.69 -11.73
C GLN A 39 1.19 20.79 -11.70
N LYS A 40 -0.06 20.38 -11.93
CA LYS A 40 -1.24 21.17 -11.59
C LYS A 40 -1.32 21.25 -10.07
N ASP A 41 -2.03 22.25 -9.57
CA ASP A 41 -2.21 22.49 -8.14
C ASP A 41 -2.55 21.18 -7.41
N THR A 42 -1.78 20.86 -6.37
CA THR A 42 -1.97 19.64 -5.58
C THR A 42 -3.17 19.85 -4.66
N LEU A 43 -4.18 18.98 -4.75
CA LEU A 43 -5.28 18.98 -3.79
C LEU A 43 -4.71 18.64 -2.41
N VAL A 44 -5.07 19.44 -1.41
CA VAL A 44 -4.66 19.22 -0.03
C VAL A 44 -5.92 18.91 0.74
N GLU A 45 -6.11 17.62 1.03
CA GLU A 45 -7.30 17.13 1.74
C GLU A 45 -7.32 17.61 3.19
N ASN A 46 -6.16 17.66 3.84
CA ASN A 46 -5.99 18.27 5.14
C ASN A 46 -4.79 19.26 5.15
N PRO A 47 -5.03 20.58 5.28
CA PRO A 47 -3.99 21.61 5.33
C PRO A 47 -2.98 21.46 6.49
N ASP A 48 -3.37 20.83 7.59
CA ASP A 48 -2.53 20.64 8.78
C ASP A 48 -1.40 19.64 8.54
N ASN A 49 -1.47 18.85 7.45
CA ASN A 49 -0.39 17.97 7.01
C ASN A 49 0.79 18.71 6.37
N LEU A 50 0.67 20.00 6.14
CA LEU A 50 1.71 20.78 5.49
C LEU A 50 2.63 21.43 6.52
N VAL A 51 3.93 21.30 6.29
CA VAL A 51 4.90 22.07 7.08
C VAL A 51 4.85 23.52 6.60
N ALA A 52 4.42 24.42 7.48
CA ALA A 52 4.48 25.85 7.24
C ALA A 52 5.91 26.36 7.47
N ILE A 53 6.45 27.10 6.49
CA ILE A 53 7.74 27.76 6.59
C ILE A 53 7.59 29.23 6.23
N GLN A 54 8.28 30.09 6.98
CA GLN A 54 8.34 31.51 6.69
C GLN A 54 9.74 31.92 6.27
N PHE A 55 9.85 32.63 5.16
CA PHE A 55 11.14 33.16 4.70
C PHE A 55 10.97 34.43 3.88
N GLN A 56 12.04 35.22 3.81
CA GLN A 56 12.08 36.46 3.04
C GLN A 56 12.88 36.27 1.74
N VAL A 57 12.36 36.87 0.66
CA VAL A 57 13.00 36.87 -0.66
C VAL A 57 13.40 38.28 -1.04
N ASN A 58 14.68 38.48 -1.31
CA ASN A 58 15.27 39.79 -1.64
C ASN A 58 15.76 39.81 -3.09
N LEU A 59 15.28 40.77 -3.90
CA LEU A 59 15.71 40.93 -5.30
C LEU A 59 16.72 42.08 -5.50
N LYS A 60 16.63 43.17 -4.72
CA LYS A 60 17.51 44.37 -4.66
C LYS A 60 17.31 45.07 -3.31
N LYS A 61 18.19 46.04 -2.93
CA LYS A 61 18.18 46.77 -1.63
C LYS A 61 16.79 47.19 -1.12
N ASN A 62 15.84 47.57 -1.99
CA ASN A 62 14.49 48.01 -1.59
C ASN A 62 13.34 47.13 -2.16
N LYS A 63 13.60 45.85 -2.46
CA LYS A 63 12.58 44.92 -2.99
C LYS A 63 12.66 43.55 -2.32
N SER A 64 12.06 43.48 -1.13
CA SER A 64 11.88 42.27 -0.34
C SER A 64 10.41 41.83 -0.33
N LYS A 65 10.18 40.54 -0.10
CA LYS A 65 8.84 40.00 0.18
C LYS A 65 8.95 38.79 1.08
N THR A 66 8.16 38.76 2.15
CA THR A 66 8.01 37.60 3.03
C THR A 66 6.98 36.64 2.45
N PHE A 67 7.26 35.35 2.50
CA PHE A 67 6.36 34.27 2.09
C PHE A 67 6.07 33.35 3.27
N ASN A 68 4.78 33.11 3.50
CA ASN A 68 4.28 32.03 4.35
C ASN A 68 4.02 30.84 3.42
N ALA A 69 5.04 30.01 3.21
CA ALA A 69 4.97 28.88 2.31
C ALA A 69 4.55 27.62 3.05
N HIS A 70 4.04 26.66 2.29
CA HIS A 70 3.69 25.34 2.79
C HIS A 70 4.44 24.28 1.98
N CYS A 71 4.95 23.28 2.66
CA CYS A 71 5.68 22.15 2.08
C CYS A 71 4.78 20.91 1.98
N TYR A 72 4.79 20.27 0.81
CA TYR A 72 4.21 18.94 0.58
C TYR A 72 5.27 18.06 -0.10
N GLY A 73 5.90 17.16 0.66
CA GLY A 73 7.12 16.49 0.23
C GLY A 73 8.21 17.49 -0.15
N GLN A 74 8.81 17.34 -1.34
CA GLN A 74 9.81 18.29 -1.87
C GLN A 74 9.18 19.53 -2.54
N SER A 75 7.85 19.56 -2.70
CA SER A 75 7.15 20.66 -3.34
C SER A 75 6.82 21.76 -2.32
N SER A 76 6.99 23.02 -2.71
CA SER A 76 6.68 24.17 -1.87
C SER A 76 5.83 25.17 -2.62
N GLY A 77 4.88 25.80 -1.91
CA GLY A 77 3.93 26.68 -2.54
C GLY A 77 3.08 27.49 -1.58
N LEU A 78 2.04 28.09 -2.14
CA LEU A 78 1.02 28.83 -1.39
C LEU A 78 -0.30 28.07 -1.46
N LEU A 79 -0.99 28.02 -0.33
CA LEU A 79 -2.34 27.50 -0.25
C LEU A 79 -3.31 28.43 -0.99
N LYS A 80 -4.26 27.83 -1.71
CA LYS A 80 -5.34 28.51 -2.41
C LYS A 80 -6.62 27.73 -2.26
N ILE A 81 -7.68 28.43 -1.91
CA ILE A 81 -9.02 27.85 -1.88
C ILE A 81 -9.64 28.02 -3.27
N LYS A 82 -10.18 26.93 -3.82
CA LYS A 82 -10.95 26.91 -5.06
C LYS A 82 -12.14 25.97 -4.90
N SER A 83 -13.35 26.49 -5.14
CA SER A 83 -14.59 25.70 -5.06
C SER A 83 -14.71 24.92 -3.73
N GLY A 84 -14.43 25.60 -2.61
CA GLY A 84 -14.47 25.00 -1.27
C GLY A 84 -13.33 24.03 -0.93
N ARG A 85 -12.41 23.76 -1.85
CA ARG A 85 -11.26 22.86 -1.62
C ARG A 85 -9.94 23.61 -1.55
N THR A 86 -9.05 23.16 -0.68
CA THR A 86 -7.73 23.74 -0.50
C THR A 86 -6.71 23.08 -1.42
N PHE A 87 -5.92 23.90 -2.12
CA PHE A 87 -4.90 23.44 -3.04
C PHE A 87 -3.55 24.08 -2.74
N LEU A 88 -2.47 23.32 -2.83
CA LEU A 88 -1.11 23.84 -2.85
C LEU A 88 -0.71 24.19 -4.29
N THR A 89 -0.63 25.49 -4.60
CA THR A 89 -0.01 25.95 -5.85
C THR A 89 1.48 26.14 -5.63
N SER A 90 2.30 25.30 -6.29
CA SER A 90 3.76 25.39 -6.16
C SER A 90 4.32 26.74 -6.62
N PHE A 91 5.43 27.17 -6.01
CA PHE A 91 6.12 28.40 -6.41
C PHE A 91 6.59 28.36 -7.88
N GLU A 92 6.95 27.18 -8.39
CA GLU A 92 7.26 27.01 -9.81
C GLU A 92 6.04 27.26 -10.72
N SER A 93 4.87 26.78 -10.32
CA SER A 93 3.61 27.01 -11.03
C SER A 93 3.22 28.49 -10.99
N LEU A 94 3.34 29.14 -9.83
CA LEU A 94 3.11 30.58 -9.65
C LEU A 94 4.06 31.41 -10.53
N ALA A 95 5.35 31.07 -10.57
CA ALA A 95 6.34 31.72 -11.41
C ALA A 95 5.99 31.61 -12.90
N LYS A 96 5.58 30.43 -13.36
CA LYS A 96 5.14 30.20 -14.75
C LYS A 96 3.89 31.03 -15.08
N LYS A 97 2.91 31.07 -14.17
CA LYS A 97 1.67 31.85 -14.34
C LYS A 97 1.96 33.35 -14.47
N GLU A 98 2.78 33.91 -13.58
CA GLU A 98 3.16 35.32 -13.64
C GLU A 98 4.03 35.66 -14.86
N THR A 99 4.89 34.74 -15.31
CA THR A 99 5.66 34.91 -16.54
C THR A 99 4.74 35.00 -17.76
N LYS A 100 3.76 34.09 -17.87
CA LYS A 100 2.75 34.14 -18.95
C LYS A 100 1.92 35.42 -18.89
N LYS A 101 1.49 35.85 -17.70
CA LYS A 101 0.78 37.11 -17.49
C LYS A 101 1.60 38.31 -17.97
N ALA A 102 2.88 38.37 -17.62
CA ALA A 102 3.78 39.42 -18.05
C ALA A 102 3.93 39.49 -19.58
N ASN A 103 3.90 38.35 -20.27
CA ASN A 103 4.01 38.32 -21.73
C ASN A 103 2.76 38.84 -22.44
N ARG A 104 1.57 38.69 -21.83
CA ARG A 104 0.29 39.17 -22.37
C ARG A 104 0.01 40.65 -22.09
N LEU A 105 0.59 41.20 -21.03
CA LEU A 105 0.37 42.60 -20.64
C LEU A 105 1.07 43.58 -21.60
N ARG A 106 0.33 44.58 -22.09
CA ARG A 106 0.85 45.66 -22.93
C ARG A 106 1.43 46.83 -22.12
N GLY A 107 0.87 47.13 -20.94
CA GLY A 107 1.33 48.24 -20.09
C GLY A 107 2.73 48.01 -19.49
N LYS A 108 3.66 48.95 -19.70
CA LYS A 108 5.05 48.85 -19.19
C LYS A 108 5.11 48.62 -17.66
N LYS A 109 4.32 49.37 -16.89
CA LYS A 109 4.29 49.30 -15.41
C LYS A 109 3.75 47.96 -14.90
N THR A 110 2.64 47.47 -15.46
CA THR A 110 2.01 46.19 -15.07
C THR A 110 2.87 44.99 -15.51
N LYS A 111 3.48 45.05 -16.69
CA LYS A 111 4.45 44.05 -17.17
C LYS A 111 5.67 43.96 -16.25
N LYS A 112 6.23 45.09 -15.82
CA LYS A 112 7.36 45.13 -14.87
C LYS A 112 7.02 44.53 -13.52
N LYS A 113 5.80 44.80 -12.99
CA LYS A 113 5.29 44.19 -11.76
C LYS A 113 5.18 42.65 -11.89
N ALA A 114 4.54 42.15 -12.95
CA ALA A 114 4.38 40.71 -13.17
C ALA A 114 5.74 39.99 -13.35
N LYS A 115 6.68 40.57 -14.10
CA LYS A 115 8.06 40.02 -14.21
C LYS A 115 8.79 39.97 -12.86
N THR A 116 8.62 41.00 -12.03
CA THR A 116 9.24 41.06 -10.70
C THR A 116 8.69 39.95 -9.81
N LEU A 117 7.36 39.78 -9.78
CA LEU A 117 6.71 38.74 -8.98
C LEU A 117 7.08 37.33 -9.46
N ALA A 118 7.17 37.11 -10.78
CA ALA A 118 7.66 35.85 -11.34
C ALA A 118 9.09 35.52 -10.86
N LYS A 119 9.99 36.52 -10.82
CA LYS A 119 11.35 36.35 -10.28
C LYS A 119 11.33 36.02 -8.79
N MET A 120 10.48 36.70 -8.00
CA MET A 120 10.32 36.39 -6.57
C MET A 120 9.88 34.94 -6.36
N TYR A 121 8.89 34.45 -7.11
CA TYR A 121 8.45 33.05 -6.99
C TYR A 121 9.52 32.04 -7.41
N LYS A 122 10.33 32.33 -8.44
CA LYS A 122 11.48 31.48 -8.79
C LYS A 122 12.50 31.39 -7.67
N LEU A 123 12.83 32.53 -7.05
CA LEU A 123 13.77 32.58 -5.94
C LEU A 123 13.19 31.94 -4.68
N ALA A 124 11.89 32.14 -4.43
CA ALA A 124 11.16 31.47 -3.36
C ALA A 124 11.25 29.95 -3.50
N ALA A 125 10.97 29.39 -4.69
CA ALA A 125 11.11 27.96 -4.96
C ALA A 125 12.52 27.42 -4.65
N LYS A 126 13.57 28.21 -4.93
CA LYS A 126 14.96 27.83 -4.68
C LYS A 126 15.29 27.85 -3.17
N ILE A 127 14.82 28.87 -2.44
CA ILE A 127 15.04 29.03 -0.99
C ILE A 127 14.24 28.00 -0.20
N SER A 128 12.99 27.74 -0.58
CA SER A 128 12.12 26.81 0.12
C SER A 128 12.51 25.35 -0.09
N LYS A 129 13.15 24.99 -1.21
CA LYS A 129 13.52 23.60 -1.51
C LYS A 129 14.35 22.91 -0.40
N PRO A 130 15.44 23.48 0.13
CA PRO A 130 16.16 22.89 1.26
C PRO A 130 15.42 23.03 2.60
N LEU A 131 14.51 23.99 2.74
CA LEU A 131 13.70 24.20 3.95
C LEU A 131 12.57 23.17 4.07
N CYS A 132 12.02 22.74 2.94
CA CYS A 132 11.10 21.62 2.87
C CYS A 132 11.89 20.31 2.94
N LYS A 133 12.37 19.99 4.15
CA LYS A 133 12.96 18.69 4.46
C LYS A 133 11.84 17.65 4.42
N VAL A 134 11.95 16.69 3.52
CA VAL A 134 11.26 15.41 3.65
C VAL A 134 12.00 14.68 4.75
N GLU A 135 11.33 14.28 5.83
CA GLU A 135 11.91 13.35 6.79
C GLU A 135 12.51 12.19 6.02
N ARG A 136 13.80 11.92 6.22
CA ARG A 136 14.52 10.85 5.53
C ARG A 136 14.01 9.52 6.09
N THR A 137 12.90 9.03 5.54
CA THR A 137 12.28 7.75 5.90
C THR A 137 12.98 6.53 5.31
N LYS A 138 14.22 6.68 4.85
CA LYS A 138 15.04 5.60 4.27
C LYS A 138 16.13 5.10 5.21
N ASP A 139 16.35 5.79 6.31
CA ASP A 139 17.26 5.33 7.36
C ASP A 139 16.52 4.39 8.31
N LEU A 140 17.22 3.42 8.91
CA LEU A 140 16.69 2.51 9.92
C LEU A 140 16.86 3.07 11.34
N ASP A 141 17.49 4.23 11.49
CA ASP A 141 17.64 4.91 12.76
C ASP A 141 16.29 5.18 13.45
N PRO A 142 16.22 5.08 14.79
CA PRO A 142 15.01 5.40 15.56
C PRO A 142 14.51 6.81 15.28
N TYR A 143 13.18 6.96 15.16
CA TYR A 143 12.55 8.26 14.95
C TYR A 143 12.79 9.20 16.13
N ARG A 144 13.27 10.43 15.85
CA ARG A 144 13.55 11.47 16.87
C ARG A 144 12.74 12.76 16.68
N GLY A 145 11.79 12.75 15.75
CA GLY A 145 10.94 13.93 15.47
C GLY A 145 9.76 14.06 16.43
N ASN A 146 9.01 15.15 16.29
CA ASN A 146 7.78 15.35 17.04
C ASN A 146 6.64 14.50 16.45
N PHE A 147 5.96 13.71 17.28
CA PHE A 147 4.86 12.85 16.84
C PHE A 147 3.54 13.63 16.75
N GLY A 148 3.39 14.40 15.66
CA GLY A 148 2.15 15.12 15.36
C GLY A 148 1.22 14.40 14.37
N PRO A 149 0.09 15.01 13.99
CA PRO A 149 -0.93 14.38 13.13
C PRO A 149 -0.41 13.84 11.80
N GLY A 150 0.56 14.54 11.18
CA GLY A 150 1.19 14.07 9.94
C GLY A 150 2.02 12.80 10.12
N ALA A 151 2.76 12.70 11.23
CA ALA A 151 3.55 11.51 11.55
C ALA A 151 2.65 10.33 11.91
N ALA A 152 1.56 10.57 12.66
CA ALA A 152 0.55 9.56 12.96
C ALA A 152 -0.08 9.00 11.68
N ARG A 153 -0.46 9.85 10.71
CA ARG A 153 -1.00 9.38 9.42
C ARG A 153 -0.02 8.47 8.67
N ILE A 154 1.25 8.86 8.60
CA ILE A 154 2.30 8.02 7.97
C ILE A 154 2.42 6.68 8.70
N LEU A 155 2.34 6.67 10.03
CA LEU A 155 2.38 5.44 10.81
C LEU A 155 1.21 4.53 10.44
N PHE A 156 -0.03 5.02 10.43
CA PHE A 156 -1.20 4.23 10.04
C PHE A 156 -1.18 3.82 8.56
N ASP A 157 -0.67 4.66 7.65
CA ASP A 157 -0.48 4.28 6.24
C ASP A 157 0.55 3.15 6.07
N ARG A 158 1.38 2.88 7.08
CA ARG A 158 2.37 1.79 7.09
C ARG A 158 1.90 0.58 7.89
N PHE A 159 1.25 0.81 9.03
CA PHE A 159 0.86 -0.23 10.00
C PHE A 159 -0.63 -0.57 9.93
N ALA A 160 -1.42 0.09 9.09
CA ALA A 160 -2.85 -0.16 8.92
C ALA A 160 -3.32 0.15 7.48
N PHE A 161 -4.63 0.13 7.24
CA PHE A 161 -5.23 0.51 5.95
C PHE A 161 -5.65 2.00 5.91
N GLY A 162 -4.94 2.84 6.67
CA GLY A 162 -5.30 4.23 6.93
C GLY A 162 -5.82 4.41 8.37
N ALA A 163 -6.34 5.61 8.65
CA ALA A 163 -6.92 5.97 9.94
C ALA A 163 -8.01 7.04 9.79
N THR A 164 -8.98 6.97 10.69
CA THR A 164 -9.97 8.03 10.96
C THR A 164 -9.32 9.21 11.69
N GLN A 165 -9.99 10.36 11.71
CA GLN A 165 -9.45 11.53 12.39
C GLN A 165 -9.34 11.28 13.91
N GLU A 166 -10.30 10.56 14.48
CA GLU A 166 -10.34 10.17 15.88
C GLU A 166 -9.15 9.28 16.26
N GLU A 167 -8.77 8.34 15.40
CA GLU A 167 -7.59 7.49 15.61
C GLU A 167 -6.28 8.28 15.52
N ILE A 168 -6.21 9.28 14.63
CA ILE A 168 -5.06 10.19 14.55
C ILE A 168 -4.95 11.05 15.82
N ASP A 169 -6.05 11.62 16.28
CA ASP A 169 -6.06 12.47 17.47
C ASP A 169 -5.69 11.66 18.72
N ARG A 170 -6.19 10.42 18.81
CA ARG A 170 -5.79 9.47 19.86
C ARG A 170 -4.30 9.12 19.78
N ALA A 171 -3.78 8.81 18.59
CA ALA A 171 -2.36 8.48 18.44
C ALA A 171 -1.46 9.66 18.88
N VAL A 172 -1.82 10.88 18.50
CA VAL A 172 -1.08 12.07 18.91
C VAL A 172 -1.14 12.28 20.42
N SER A 173 -2.29 12.02 21.07
CA SER A 173 -2.43 12.18 22.51
C SER A 173 -1.71 11.09 23.32
N GLU A 174 -1.71 9.84 22.87
CA GLU A 174 -1.03 8.72 23.54
C GLU A 174 0.47 8.65 23.20
N GLY A 175 0.90 9.28 22.10
CA GLY A 175 2.29 9.34 21.66
C GLY A 175 2.72 8.12 20.84
N LEU A 176 3.90 8.23 20.22
CA LEU A 176 4.40 7.25 19.24
C LEU A 176 4.55 5.84 19.82
N ALA A 177 5.18 5.72 21.00
CA ALA A 177 5.49 4.42 21.60
C ALA A 177 4.21 3.64 21.93
N ALA A 178 3.26 4.26 22.63
CA ALA A 178 1.97 3.65 22.95
C ALA A 178 1.14 3.32 21.69
N THR A 179 1.21 4.18 20.67
CA THR A 179 0.53 3.92 19.39
C THR A 179 1.12 2.68 18.70
N ILE A 180 2.46 2.57 18.64
CA ILE A 180 3.13 1.39 18.05
C ILE A 180 2.73 0.14 18.82
N GLU A 181 2.89 0.14 20.14
CA GLU A 181 2.55 -0.99 21.00
C GLU A 181 1.10 -1.46 20.76
N ARG A 182 0.15 -0.52 20.72
CA ARG A 182 -1.25 -0.82 20.44
C ARG A 182 -1.48 -1.41 19.05
N LEU A 183 -0.82 -0.89 18.02
CA LEU A 183 -0.94 -1.38 16.65
C LEU A 183 -0.30 -2.77 16.47
N THR A 184 0.81 -3.03 17.17
CA THR A 184 1.56 -4.28 17.06
C THR A 184 1.18 -5.33 18.11
N THR A 185 0.14 -5.08 18.89
CA THR A 185 -0.43 -6.07 19.83
C THR A 185 -1.64 -6.74 19.20
N TYR A 186 -1.59 -8.06 19.06
CA TYR A 186 -2.71 -8.81 18.49
C TYR A 186 -3.87 -8.90 19.49
N ASN A 187 -5.00 -8.28 19.16
CA ASN A 187 -6.24 -8.30 19.93
C ASN A 187 -7.47 -8.37 19.01
N ALA A 188 -7.88 -9.57 18.62
CA ALA A 188 -9.12 -9.79 17.87
C ALA A 188 -10.20 -10.40 18.80
N PRO A 189 -11.38 -9.76 18.97
CA PRO A 189 -12.43 -10.28 19.82
C PRO A 189 -13.03 -11.56 19.23
N ALA A 190 -13.51 -12.45 20.10
CA ALA A 190 -14.11 -13.72 19.67
C ALA A 190 -15.28 -13.54 18.70
N SER A 191 -16.10 -12.51 18.89
CA SER A 191 -17.20 -12.17 17.96
C SER A 191 -16.71 -11.93 16.53
N PHE A 192 -15.63 -11.17 16.37
CA PHE A 192 -15.02 -10.92 15.06
C PHE A 192 -14.48 -12.22 14.44
N VAL A 193 -13.80 -13.05 15.24
CA VAL A 193 -13.29 -14.35 14.77
C VAL A 193 -14.43 -15.25 14.32
N ASN A 194 -15.53 -15.29 15.07
CA ASN A 194 -16.71 -16.09 14.73
C ASN A 194 -17.37 -15.59 13.43
N THR A 195 -17.56 -14.28 13.26
CA THR A 195 -18.08 -13.72 11.99
C THR A 195 -17.20 -14.08 10.80
N THR A 196 -15.88 -14.03 10.95
CA THR A 196 -14.97 -14.42 9.86
C THR A 196 -15.00 -15.91 9.55
N LYS A 197 -15.27 -16.75 10.56
CA LYS A 197 -15.41 -18.20 10.38
C LYS A 197 -16.70 -18.49 9.62
N ASP A 198 -17.82 -17.95 10.08
CA ASP A 198 -19.14 -18.01 9.44
C ASP A 198 -19.08 -17.61 7.96
N LEU A 199 -18.44 -16.47 7.66
CA LEU A 199 -18.21 -16.01 6.30
C LEU A 199 -17.55 -17.04 5.40
N ARG A 200 -16.61 -17.85 5.90
CA ARG A 200 -15.94 -18.89 5.11
C ARG A 200 -16.87 -20.08 4.82
N CYS A 201 -17.89 -20.27 5.63
CA CYS A 201 -18.81 -21.38 5.53
C CYS A 201 -19.81 -21.18 4.40
N ASP A 202 -20.54 -20.06 4.43
CA ASP A 202 -21.70 -19.83 3.56
C ASP A 202 -21.55 -18.59 2.65
N GLY A 203 -20.52 -17.77 2.88
CA GLY A 203 -20.29 -16.53 2.15
C GLY A 203 -21.22 -15.38 2.56
N VAL A 204 -21.90 -15.49 3.71
CA VAL A 204 -22.84 -14.50 4.25
C VAL A 204 -22.31 -13.96 5.59
N ILE A 205 -22.73 -12.74 5.94
CA ILE A 205 -22.47 -12.18 7.27
C ILE A 205 -23.71 -12.43 8.11
N ASN A 206 -23.79 -13.56 8.82
CA ASN A 206 -24.91 -13.82 9.73
C ASN A 206 -24.53 -13.36 11.13
N ALA A 207 -24.62 -12.04 11.37
CA ALA A 207 -24.30 -11.47 12.68
C ALA A 207 -25.26 -11.91 13.81
N GLU A 208 -26.43 -12.48 13.46
CA GLU A 208 -27.53 -12.74 14.40
C GLU A 208 -27.88 -14.22 14.59
N ASN A 209 -27.38 -15.16 13.78
CA ASN A 209 -27.77 -16.57 13.88
C ASN A 209 -26.64 -17.52 13.42
N PRO A 210 -25.56 -17.68 14.20
CA PRO A 210 -24.40 -18.47 13.79
C PRO A 210 -24.60 -20.00 13.80
N ASP A 211 -25.76 -20.52 14.24
CA ASP A 211 -26.00 -21.96 14.30
C ASP A 211 -27.51 -22.27 14.27
N GLU A 212 -28.10 -22.48 13.09
CA GLU A 212 -29.21 -23.43 12.96
C GLU A 212 -28.64 -24.82 12.63
N GLY A 213 -28.01 -25.45 13.64
CA GLY A 213 -27.83 -26.91 13.70
C GLY A 213 -26.69 -27.56 12.92
N GLU A 214 -26.02 -26.89 11.97
CA GLU A 214 -24.81 -27.40 11.32
C GLU A 214 -23.56 -26.82 11.98
N ILE A 215 -22.75 -27.67 12.62
CA ILE A 215 -21.46 -27.28 13.19
C ILE A 215 -20.54 -26.93 12.02
N CYS A 216 -20.49 -25.66 11.60
CA CYS A 216 -19.61 -25.30 10.50
C CYS A 216 -18.15 -25.59 10.89
N ASN A 217 -17.52 -26.46 10.12
CA ASN A 217 -16.09 -26.65 10.12
C ASN A 217 -15.51 -26.19 8.79
N ALA A 218 -15.08 -24.92 8.69
CA ALA A 218 -14.41 -24.37 7.49
C ALA A 218 -13.07 -25.09 7.10
N ARG A 219 -12.71 -26.20 7.75
CA ARG A 219 -11.64 -27.11 7.35
C ARG A 219 -12.15 -28.37 6.63
N GLU A 220 -13.47 -28.58 6.62
CA GLU A 220 -14.14 -29.69 5.94
C GLU A 220 -14.62 -29.28 4.56
N ILE A 221 -14.61 -30.24 3.64
CA ILE A 221 -14.88 -30.00 2.22
C ILE A 221 -16.31 -29.53 1.94
N ASN A 222 -17.28 -29.99 2.74
CA ASN A 222 -18.69 -29.71 2.54
C ASN A 222 -19.13 -28.37 3.17
N ASP A 223 -18.26 -27.76 3.98
CA ASP A 223 -18.59 -26.63 4.85
C ASP A 223 -17.83 -25.35 4.43
N VAL A 224 -17.31 -25.27 3.20
CA VAL A 224 -16.52 -24.13 2.72
C VAL A 224 -17.11 -23.52 1.45
N ASP A 225 -17.51 -22.26 1.53
CA ASP A 225 -17.81 -21.43 0.37
C ASP A 225 -16.54 -20.71 -0.10
N PHE A 226 -16.16 -20.98 -1.36
CA PHE A 226 -14.99 -20.38 -2.00
C PHE A 226 -15.02 -18.85 -2.03
N ARG A 227 -16.20 -18.24 -2.22
CA ARG A 227 -16.36 -16.78 -2.20
C ARG A 227 -16.27 -16.26 -0.77
N GLY A 228 -16.79 -17.03 0.18
CA GLY A 228 -16.70 -16.81 1.61
C GLY A 228 -15.28 -16.62 2.10
N VAL A 229 -14.34 -17.46 1.68
CA VAL A 229 -12.90 -17.30 1.99
C VAL A 229 -12.36 -15.94 1.51
N ARG A 230 -12.80 -15.47 0.34
CA ARG A 230 -12.40 -14.15 -0.17
C ARG A 230 -13.07 -13.01 0.60
N TYR A 231 -14.34 -13.18 0.95
CA TYR A 231 -15.08 -12.20 1.74
C TYR A 231 -14.53 -12.07 3.15
N ASP A 232 -14.08 -13.16 3.78
CA ASP A 232 -13.32 -13.13 5.03
C ASP A 232 -12.10 -12.19 4.92
N ILE A 233 -11.26 -12.37 3.89
CA ILE A 233 -10.09 -11.51 3.69
C ILE A 233 -10.49 -10.04 3.59
N TYR A 234 -11.49 -9.71 2.77
CA TYR A 234 -11.95 -8.33 2.63
C TYR A 234 -12.57 -7.77 3.91
N TYR A 235 -13.40 -8.57 4.60
CA TYR A 235 -14.01 -8.20 5.86
C TYR A 235 -12.94 -7.87 6.90
N ARG A 236 -11.90 -8.70 6.99
CA ARG A 236 -10.76 -8.44 7.87
C ARG A 236 -10.06 -7.14 7.53
N MET A 237 -9.75 -6.88 6.26
CA MET A 237 -9.11 -5.62 5.85
C MET A 237 -9.96 -4.38 6.18
N LEU A 238 -11.28 -4.52 6.21
CA LEU A 238 -12.22 -3.42 6.47
C LEU A 238 -12.56 -3.22 7.95
N LYS A 239 -12.59 -4.30 8.75
CA LYS A 239 -13.21 -4.31 10.08
C LYS A 239 -12.29 -4.79 11.20
N THR A 240 -11.08 -5.23 10.88
CA THR A 240 -10.17 -5.76 11.91
C THR A 240 -9.81 -4.69 12.94
N PRO A 241 -9.82 -5.05 14.23
CA PRO A 241 -9.24 -4.20 15.28
C PRO A 241 -7.69 -4.25 15.29
N THR A 242 -7.08 -5.14 14.49
CA THR A 242 -5.63 -5.39 14.47
C THR A 242 -5.07 -5.26 13.05
N PRO A 243 -5.10 -4.06 12.45
CA PRO A 243 -4.83 -3.88 11.02
C PRO A 243 -3.37 -4.12 10.63
N TYR A 244 -2.43 -4.02 11.57
CA TYR A 244 -1.02 -4.36 11.37
C TYR A 244 -0.83 -5.78 10.88
N PHE A 245 -1.46 -6.74 11.56
CA PHE A 245 -1.32 -8.15 11.25
C PHE A 245 -1.99 -8.52 9.93
N GLU A 246 -3.15 -7.93 9.62
CA GLU A 246 -3.80 -8.16 8.32
C GLU A 246 -3.02 -7.50 7.16
N LYS A 247 -2.24 -6.45 7.45
CA LYS A 247 -1.34 -5.84 6.47
C LYS A 247 -0.09 -6.67 6.21
N ILE A 248 0.49 -7.29 7.25
CA ILE A 248 1.55 -8.29 7.08
C ILE A 248 1.01 -9.52 6.35
N PHE A 249 -0.18 -9.99 6.70
CA PHE A 249 -0.85 -11.08 5.99
C PHE A 249 -0.98 -10.74 4.49
N LEU A 250 -1.44 -9.54 4.14
CA LEU A 250 -1.53 -9.12 2.74
C LEU A 250 -0.16 -9.14 2.04
N PHE A 251 0.88 -8.66 2.72
CA PHE A 251 2.25 -8.72 2.22
C PHE A 251 2.71 -10.16 1.98
N LEU A 252 2.46 -11.07 2.93
CA LEU A 252 2.82 -12.48 2.80
C LEU A 252 2.00 -13.19 1.71
N HIS A 253 0.72 -12.89 1.60
CA HIS A 253 -0.18 -13.41 0.56
C HIS A 253 0.23 -12.95 -0.84
N ASP A 254 0.74 -11.72 -0.99
CA ASP A 254 1.32 -11.24 -2.24
C ASP A 254 2.69 -11.89 -2.51
N ARG A 255 3.53 -12.02 -1.47
CA ARG A 255 4.89 -12.57 -1.57
C ARG A 255 4.90 -14.05 -1.91
N ILE A 256 4.00 -14.81 -1.30
CA ILE A 256 3.78 -16.24 -1.50
C ILE A 256 2.40 -16.35 -2.12
N ALA A 257 2.33 -16.14 -3.43
CA ALA A 257 1.07 -16.17 -4.17
C ALA A 257 0.86 -17.54 -4.82
N ALA A 258 -0.34 -18.09 -4.64
CA ALA A 258 -0.80 -19.30 -5.33
C ALA A 258 -2.17 -19.01 -5.98
N SER A 259 -2.38 -19.52 -7.19
CA SER A 259 -3.69 -19.40 -7.83
C SER A 259 -4.67 -20.44 -7.30
N SER A 260 -5.89 -20.03 -6.99
CA SER A 260 -6.97 -20.99 -6.74
C SER A 260 -7.48 -21.69 -7.99
N ASP A 261 -7.14 -21.19 -9.19
CA ASP A 261 -7.64 -21.72 -10.46
C ASP A 261 -7.06 -23.11 -10.79
N VAL A 262 -5.95 -23.49 -10.16
CA VAL A 262 -5.39 -24.85 -10.28
C VAL A 262 -6.14 -25.87 -9.43
N LEU A 263 -7.02 -25.43 -8.53
CA LEU A 263 -7.78 -26.31 -7.64
C LEU A 263 -9.10 -26.72 -8.29
N SER A 264 -9.37 -28.01 -8.30
CA SER A 264 -10.70 -28.54 -8.60
C SER A 264 -11.71 -28.10 -7.54
N PHE A 265 -13.01 -28.25 -7.84
CA PHE A 265 -14.08 -27.97 -6.87
C PHE A 265 -13.83 -28.67 -5.53
N CYS A 266 -13.45 -29.94 -5.57
CA CYS A 266 -13.20 -30.75 -4.39
C CYS A 266 -11.89 -30.42 -3.66
N GLU A 267 -11.03 -29.54 -4.18
CA GLU A 267 -9.76 -29.16 -3.56
C GLU A 267 -9.81 -27.76 -2.93
N ARG A 268 -10.88 -26.98 -3.19
CA ARG A 268 -11.03 -25.61 -2.69
C ARG A 268 -11.12 -25.51 -1.17
N TYR A 269 -11.47 -26.59 -0.48
CA TYR A 269 -11.45 -26.66 0.99
C TYR A 269 -10.04 -26.49 1.60
N ALA A 270 -8.98 -26.58 0.79
CA ALA A 270 -7.61 -26.31 1.23
C ALA A 270 -7.29 -24.80 1.33
N LEU A 271 -8.12 -23.92 0.76
CA LEU A 271 -7.87 -22.48 0.77
C LEU A 271 -7.90 -21.86 2.18
N PRO A 272 -8.86 -22.20 3.05
CA PRO A 272 -8.84 -21.76 4.45
C PRO A 272 -7.52 -22.07 5.17
N SER A 273 -6.96 -23.28 5.01
CA SER A 273 -5.69 -23.64 5.65
C SER A 273 -4.50 -22.85 5.11
N TYR A 274 -4.45 -22.62 3.79
CA TYR A 274 -3.41 -21.78 3.17
C TYR A 274 -3.45 -20.34 3.70
N VAL A 275 -4.66 -19.76 3.75
CA VAL A 275 -4.89 -18.40 4.25
C VAL A 275 -4.56 -18.31 5.75
N ASP A 276 -4.91 -19.33 6.53
CA ASP A 276 -4.62 -19.35 7.96
C ASP A 276 -3.13 -19.53 8.26
N LEU A 277 -2.40 -20.32 7.46
CA LEU A 277 -0.96 -20.47 7.56
C LEU A 277 -0.25 -19.13 7.38
N LEU A 278 -0.58 -18.40 6.30
CA LEU A 278 -0.05 -17.05 6.06
C LEU A 278 -0.41 -16.09 7.21
N ARG A 279 -1.64 -16.16 7.72
CA ARG A 279 -2.10 -15.26 8.79
C ARG A 279 -1.47 -15.60 10.14
N GLN A 280 -1.22 -16.88 10.42
CA GLN A 280 -0.48 -17.31 11.61
C GLN A 280 0.92 -16.71 11.59
N HIS A 281 1.61 -16.80 10.45
CA HIS A 281 2.96 -16.26 10.32
C HIS A 281 3.02 -14.75 10.19
N ALA A 282 1.93 -14.11 9.80
CA ALA A 282 1.78 -12.67 9.94
C ALA A 282 1.77 -12.22 11.41
N LYS A 283 1.36 -13.09 12.35
CA LYS A 283 1.31 -12.81 13.79
C LYS A 283 2.62 -13.10 14.50
N ASP A 284 3.24 -14.24 14.21
CA ASP A 284 4.50 -14.64 14.87
C ASP A 284 5.74 -14.01 14.22
N GLY A 285 5.67 -13.63 12.93
CA GLY A 285 6.78 -13.05 12.18
C GLY A 285 7.86 -14.05 11.77
N ASP A 286 7.64 -15.36 11.95
CA ASP A 286 8.61 -16.40 11.63
C ASP A 286 8.52 -16.82 10.16
N TYR A 287 9.17 -16.04 9.28
CA TYR A 287 9.20 -16.32 7.85
C TYR A 287 9.90 -17.64 7.51
N LYS A 288 10.90 -18.07 8.31
CA LYS A 288 11.60 -19.33 8.07
C LYS A 288 10.66 -20.50 8.29
N LYS A 289 9.91 -20.47 9.39
CA LYS A 289 8.89 -21.48 9.69
C LYS A 289 7.76 -21.46 8.66
N LEU A 290 7.29 -20.28 8.25
CA LEU A 290 6.30 -20.15 7.17
C LEU A 290 6.72 -20.90 5.90
N VAL A 291 7.95 -20.67 5.44
CA VAL A 291 8.48 -21.29 4.23
C VAL A 291 8.54 -22.82 4.37
N LEU A 292 8.94 -23.32 5.54
CA LEU A 292 8.99 -24.76 5.84
C LEU A 292 7.61 -25.42 5.97
N GLU A 293 6.61 -24.71 6.47
CA GLU A 293 5.24 -25.23 6.53
C GLU A 293 4.56 -25.14 5.15
N MET A 294 4.87 -24.10 4.37
CA MET A 294 4.29 -23.86 3.04
C MET A 294 4.71 -24.90 2.00
N ILE A 295 5.89 -25.53 2.13
CA ILE A 295 6.27 -26.63 1.22
C ILE A 295 5.34 -27.85 1.33
N LEU A 296 4.63 -28.00 2.44
CA LEU A 296 3.66 -29.07 2.67
C LEU A 296 2.20 -28.61 2.49
N ASP A 297 1.99 -27.34 2.16
CA ASP A 297 0.64 -26.80 1.95
C ASP A 297 0.02 -27.38 0.68
N ARG A 298 -1.26 -27.76 0.77
CA ARG A 298 -1.98 -28.44 -0.31
C ARG A 298 -2.18 -27.54 -1.53
N VAL A 299 -2.42 -26.25 -1.33
CA VAL A 299 -2.58 -25.28 -2.41
C VAL A 299 -1.24 -25.05 -3.10
N MET A 300 -0.16 -24.89 -2.33
CA MET A 300 1.19 -24.71 -2.87
C MET A 300 1.68 -25.94 -3.65
N LEU A 301 1.47 -27.15 -3.12
CA LEU A 301 1.80 -28.41 -3.78
C LEU A 301 1.04 -28.58 -5.10
N LYS A 302 -0.18 -28.07 -5.22
CA LYS A 302 -0.91 -28.04 -6.49
C LYS A 302 -0.44 -26.94 -7.43
N TRP A 303 -0.11 -25.77 -6.89
CA TRP A 303 0.31 -24.61 -7.66
C TRP A 303 1.62 -24.82 -8.42
N LEU A 304 2.60 -25.48 -7.80
CA LEU A 304 3.93 -25.73 -8.39
C LEU A 304 4.11 -27.21 -8.83
N ASP A 305 3.02 -27.93 -9.06
CA ASP A 305 3.00 -29.34 -9.46
C ASP A 305 3.70 -30.33 -8.48
N GLY A 306 4.01 -29.92 -7.25
CA GLY A 306 4.61 -30.78 -6.22
C GLY A 306 3.76 -32.02 -5.90
N ALA A 307 2.43 -31.94 -6.07
CA ALA A 307 1.53 -33.08 -5.92
C ALA A 307 1.76 -34.21 -6.95
N LEU A 308 2.52 -33.96 -8.02
CA LEU A 308 2.89 -34.97 -9.03
C LEU A 308 4.19 -35.73 -8.66
N SER A 309 4.86 -35.33 -7.58
CA SER A 309 6.08 -36.00 -7.11
C SER A 309 5.75 -37.40 -6.59
N VAL A 310 6.41 -38.44 -7.12
CA VAL A 310 6.21 -39.84 -6.71
C VAL A 310 7.54 -40.53 -6.47
N LYS A 311 7.51 -41.60 -5.66
CA LYS A 311 8.71 -42.40 -5.37
C LYS A 311 9.34 -42.91 -6.67
N GLY A 312 10.60 -42.56 -6.89
CA GLY A 312 11.37 -42.95 -8.08
C GLY A 312 11.24 -42.00 -9.27
N ASN A 313 10.35 -41.00 -9.21
CA ASN A 313 10.24 -39.93 -10.19
C ASN A 313 9.93 -38.59 -9.48
N PRO A 314 10.92 -38.03 -8.74
CA PRO A 314 10.73 -36.82 -7.96
C PRO A 314 10.49 -35.61 -8.88
N ASN A 315 9.57 -34.72 -8.50
CA ASN A 315 9.30 -33.51 -9.27
C ASN A 315 10.30 -32.39 -8.94
N GLU A 316 11.31 -32.24 -9.79
CA GLU A 316 12.32 -31.17 -9.70
C GLU A 316 11.79 -29.75 -9.90
N ASN A 317 10.60 -29.60 -10.47
CA ASN A 317 10.02 -28.29 -10.71
C ASN A 317 9.60 -27.60 -9.40
N PHE A 318 9.07 -28.37 -8.45
CA PHE A 318 8.57 -27.81 -7.19
C PHE A 318 9.66 -27.05 -6.40
N PRO A 319 10.78 -27.69 -5.98
CA PRO A 319 11.80 -26.97 -5.21
C PRO A 319 12.45 -25.85 -6.03
N ARG A 320 12.58 -26.02 -7.35
CA ARG A 320 13.09 -24.98 -8.26
C ARG A 320 12.22 -23.73 -8.20
N GLU A 321 10.94 -23.85 -8.57
CA GLU A 321 10.04 -22.71 -8.60
C GLU A 321 9.83 -22.12 -7.20
N PHE A 322 9.75 -22.97 -6.17
CA PHE A 322 9.59 -22.49 -4.81
C PHE A 322 10.80 -21.65 -4.35
N TRP A 323 12.02 -22.06 -4.71
CA TRP A 323 13.22 -21.28 -4.42
C TRP A 323 13.30 -19.98 -5.20
N GLU A 324 13.07 -20.07 -6.51
CA GLU A 324 13.17 -18.94 -7.44
C GLU A 324 12.12 -17.87 -7.15
N LEU A 325 10.87 -18.28 -6.91
CA LEU A 325 9.75 -17.37 -6.75
C LEU A 325 9.66 -16.85 -5.31
N PHE A 326 9.82 -17.70 -4.30
CA PHE A 326 9.37 -17.36 -2.94
C PHE A 326 10.48 -17.16 -1.90
N THR A 327 11.69 -17.64 -2.15
CA THR A 327 12.75 -17.60 -1.13
C THR A 327 14.01 -16.90 -1.62
N ILE A 328 14.98 -17.66 -2.12
CA ILE A 328 16.35 -17.21 -2.36
C ILE A 328 16.54 -16.59 -3.75
N GLY A 329 15.65 -16.86 -4.72
CA GLY A 329 15.81 -16.42 -6.10
C GLY A 329 16.88 -17.23 -6.84
N THR A 330 17.19 -16.83 -8.08
CA THR A 330 18.14 -17.56 -8.93
C THR A 330 19.60 -17.16 -8.71
N HIS A 331 19.86 -15.90 -8.33
CA HIS A 331 21.20 -15.34 -8.24
C HIS A 331 21.37 -14.42 -7.03
N ASP A 332 22.60 -14.32 -6.52
CA ASP A 332 22.98 -13.36 -5.50
C ASP A 332 23.06 -11.92 -6.06
N LEU A 333 23.32 -10.94 -5.20
CA LEU A 333 23.45 -9.52 -5.59
C LEU A 333 24.62 -9.25 -6.56
N ASN A 334 25.55 -10.19 -6.72
CA ASN A 334 26.67 -10.12 -7.64
C ASN A 334 26.41 -10.91 -8.95
N GLY A 335 25.21 -11.47 -9.11
CA GLY A 335 24.82 -12.23 -10.29
C GLY A 335 25.38 -13.67 -10.32
N ARG A 336 25.79 -14.22 -9.17
CA ARG A 336 26.23 -15.63 -9.09
C ARG A 336 25.04 -16.55 -8.78
N PRO A 337 24.92 -17.72 -9.45
CA PRO A 337 23.84 -18.66 -9.16
C PRO A 337 23.82 -19.11 -7.70
N LEU A 338 22.64 -19.23 -7.10
CA LEU A 338 22.48 -19.60 -5.69
C LEU A 338 22.36 -21.10 -5.43
N TYR A 339 21.96 -21.88 -6.43
CA TYR A 339 21.84 -23.34 -6.37
C TYR A 339 22.17 -23.95 -7.74
N GLY A 340 22.57 -25.22 -7.73
CA GLY A 340 22.83 -26.01 -8.92
C GLY A 340 21.80 -27.13 -9.14
N PRO A 341 21.96 -27.91 -10.23
CA PRO A 341 21.11 -29.05 -10.52
C PRO A 341 21.08 -30.10 -9.39
N ILE A 342 22.21 -30.30 -8.71
CA ILE A 342 22.30 -31.26 -7.60
C ILE A 342 21.44 -30.86 -6.40
N ASP A 343 21.39 -29.57 -6.06
CA ASP A 343 20.60 -29.07 -4.93
C ASP A 343 19.09 -29.27 -5.20
N ILE A 344 18.67 -29.05 -6.45
CA ILE A 344 17.30 -29.32 -6.90
C ILE A 344 17.00 -30.81 -6.82
N ALA A 345 17.86 -31.66 -7.38
CA ALA A 345 17.66 -33.11 -7.37
C ALA A 345 17.56 -33.67 -5.95
N GLU A 346 18.39 -33.22 -5.01
CA GLU A 346 18.33 -33.66 -3.62
C GLU A 346 17.07 -33.13 -2.91
N SER A 347 16.69 -31.87 -3.14
CA SER A 347 15.51 -31.27 -2.52
C SER A 347 14.20 -31.88 -3.00
N SER A 348 14.19 -32.45 -4.21
CA SER A 348 13.00 -33.06 -4.80
C SER A 348 12.70 -34.45 -4.26
N ARG A 349 13.65 -35.06 -3.55
CA ARG A 349 13.53 -36.40 -2.96
C ARG A 349 12.89 -36.40 -1.57
N ALA A 350 12.77 -35.24 -0.95
CA ALA A 350 12.31 -35.06 0.43
C ALA A 350 10.83 -35.34 0.61
#